data_AF-A0A1X0DXB3-F1
#
_entry.id   AF-A0A1X0DXB3-F1
#
_cell.length_a   1.000
_cell.length_b   1.000
_cell.length_c   1.000
_cell.angle_alpha   90.00
_cell.angle_beta   90.00
_cell.angle_gamma   90.00
#
_symmetry.space_group_name_H-M   'P 1'
#
loop_
_entity.id
_entity.type
_entity.pdbx_description
1 polymer ?
#
loop_
_entity_poly.entity_id
_entity_poly.type
_entity_poly.pdbx_seq_one_letter_code
_entity_poly.pdbx_strand_id
1 'polypeptide(L)'
;MILTKAFAPIAIAGTVAGGVYAAPAAHATQIDVSLLSGTAFFVGPTILSTPSPAFAQTAADLFLQPLGFDGGDDAASCVVGAGVCDAPLRILSTPALIQQGHSSFVGAAEIVRAVHAELNANPDAYDAEHPLFVFGWSQGATAGSIAMAQLAHDGVDSDLLHFVFIGNPVGADTASPDMGGGSSPDFFDTALLNGVQTPNDAFAVTDYTIPGDPVTDPTSTSELGLFYEHMMYLGLTPDQVANHVATSDGMITDIDISGDFDQFGAWLNAWPHGLVDSGWWEGLFYSAVAFVYSAFGNIEGFFGDWLGIPWSGVEDTLDFWFPPEV
;
A
#
# COMPACT_ATOMS: atom_id res chain seq x y z
N MET A 1 39.25 -48.64 33.71
CA MET A 1 39.61 -47.30 33.23
C MET A 1 38.35 -46.44 33.31
N ILE A 2 37.97 -45.96 34.49
CA ILE A 2 38.19 -44.59 35.02
C ILE A 2 38.20 -43.51 33.92
N LEU A 3 37.09 -42.77 33.79
CA LEU A 3 37.08 -41.31 33.97
C LEU A 3 35.63 -40.79 34.10
N THR A 4 35.21 -40.55 35.33
CA THR A 4 34.23 -39.51 35.68
C THR A 4 34.88 -38.15 35.39
N LYS A 5 34.16 -37.21 34.75
CA LYS A 5 34.34 -35.77 34.98
C LYS A 5 33.19 -34.96 34.37
N ALA A 6 32.41 -34.39 35.28
CA ALA A 6 31.54 -33.26 35.04
C ALA A 6 32.36 -32.05 34.56
N PHE A 7 31.79 -31.26 33.66
CA PHE A 7 32.16 -29.85 33.50
C PHE A 7 30.88 -29.03 33.38
N ALA A 8 30.73 -28.13 34.34
CA ALA A 8 29.70 -27.11 34.43
C ALA A 8 29.86 -26.06 33.31
N PRO A 9 28.79 -25.36 32.93
CA PRO A 9 28.89 -24.20 32.06
C PRO A 9 29.59 -23.05 32.81
N ILE A 10 30.67 -22.55 32.22
CA ILE A 10 31.32 -21.30 32.63
C ILE A 10 30.51 -20.17 32.01
N ALA A 11 29.79 -19.43 32.85
CA ALA A 11 29.24 -18.13 32.48
C ALA A 11 30.40 -17.13 32.36
N ILE A 12 30.68 -16.65 31.15
CA ILE A 12 31.50 -15.46 30.94
C ILE A 12 30.54 -14.29 30.80
N ALA A 13 30.34 -13.56 31.90
CA ALA A 13 29.76 -12.23 31.86
C ALA A 13 30.80 -11.28 31.27
N GLY A 14 30.57 -10.84 30.04
CA GLY A 14 31.32 -9.76 29.39
C GLY A 14 30.42 -8.55 29.22
N THR A 15 30.51 -7.60 30.14
CA THR A 15 29.97 -6.25 29.97
C THR A 15 30.85 -5.48 29.00
N VAL A 16 30.30 -5.08 27.85
CA VAL A 16 30.82 -3.96 27.04
C VAL A 16 29.70 -2.93 26.92
N ALA A 17 29.90 -1.79 27.56
CA ALA A 17 29.10 -0.60 27.39
C ALA A 17 29.72 0.27 26.28
N GLY A 18 28.89 0.79 25.39
CA GLY A 18 29.20 1.95 24.53
C GLY A 18 29.13 1.69 23.04
N GLY A 19 28.10 2.26 22.39
CA GLY A 19 28.12 2.56 20.96
C GLY A 19 26.82 2.21 20.23
N VAL A 20 26.04 3.25 19.92
CA VAL A 20 24.97 3.32 18.89
C VAL A 20 23.88 2.23 18.98
N TYR A 21 22.68 2.62 19.43
CA TYR A 21 21.50 1.75 19.36
C TYR A 21 21.08 1.60 17.89
N ALA A 22 21.69 0.65 17.18
CA ALA A 22 21.02 -0.04 16.09
C ALA A 22 20.24 -1.20 16.74
N ALA A 23 18.92 -1.23 16.56
CA ALA A 23 18.12 -2.39 16.95
C ALA A 23 18.68 -3.65 16.26
N PRO A 24 18.72 -4.81 16.94
CA PRO A 24 19.14 -6.04 16.28
C PRO A 24 18.16 -6.35 15.15
N ALA A 25 18.66 -6.66 13.96
CA ALA A 25 17.88 -7.29 12.91
C ALA A 25 17.26 -8.56 13.49
N ALA A 26 15.94 -8.54 13.67
CA ALA A 26 15.18 -9.68 14.17
C ALA A 26 14.85 -10.58 12.98
N HIS A 27 15.34 -11.82 12.99
CA HIS A 27 14.75 -12.86 12.16
C HIS A 27 13.44 -13.27 12.82
N ALA A 28 12.31 -13.03 12.15
CA ALA A 28 11.00 -13.43 12.63
C ALA A 28 10.93 -14.97 12.72
N THR A 29 11.13 -15.51 13.93
CA THR A 29 10.74 -16.88 14.25
C THR A 29 9.23 -16.88 14.52
N GLN A 30 8.49 -17.69 13.76
CA GLN A 30 7.04 -17.94 13.85
C GLN A 30 6.40 -17.41 15.15
N ILE A 31 5.66 -16.31 15.01
CA ILE A 31 4.81 -15.77 16.07
C ILE A 31 3.51 -16.60 16.06
N ASP A 32 3.05 -17.05 17.22
CA ASP A 32 1.68 -17.52 17.40
C ASP A 32 0.74 -16.35 17.08
N VAL A 33 0.19 -16.34 15.86
CA VAL A 33 -0.71 -15.30 15.37
C VAL A 33 -2.07 -15.47 16.06
N SER A 34 -2.42 -14.52 16.93
CA SER A 34 -3.81 -14.33 17.33
C SER A 34 -4.61 -13.91 16.09
N LEU A 35 -5.73 -14.57 15.81
CA LEU A 35 -6.57 -14.28 14.64
C LEU A 35 -7.13 -12.87 14.76
N LEU A 36 -6.71 -11.96 13.88
CA LEU A 36 -7.13 -10.56 13.90
C LEU A 36 -8.43 -10.36 13.10
N SER A 37 -8.93 -9.13 13.07
CA SER A 37 -10.05 -8.71 12.23
C SER A 37 -9.91 -9.27 10.80
N GLY A 38 -11.03 -9.73 10.24
CA GLY A 38 -11.05 -10.38 8.93
C GLY A 38 -11.37 -9.45 7.76
N THR A 39 -11.33 -8.13 7.93
CA THR A 39 -11.74 -7.18 6.87
C THR A 39 -10.56 -6.37 6.37
N ALA A 40 -10.40 -6.29 5.05
CA ALA A 40 -9.40 -5.48 4.38
C ALA A 40 -9.96 -4.76 3.16
N PHE A 41 -9.56 -3.50 2.96
CA PHE A 41 -9.78 -2.77 1.72
C PHE A 41 -8.58 -2.91 0.77
N PHE A 42 -8.82 -3.12 -0.53
CA PHE A 42 -7.77 -3.27 -1.55
C PHE A 42 -7.88 -2.20 -2.63
N VAL A 43 -6.78 -1.50 -2.86
CA VAL A 43 -6.64 -0.43 -3.86
C VAL A 43 -5.52 -0.77 -4.83
N GLY A 44 -5.84 -0.74 -6.13
CA GLY A 44 -4.92 -1.11 -7.20
C GLY A 44 -3.91 -0.02 -7.57
N PRO A 45 -2.88 -0.38 -8.35
CA PRO A 45 -1.95 0.56 -8.96
C PRO A 45 -2.57 1.26 -10.17
N THR A 46 -1.81 2.18 -10.76
CA THR A 46 -2.11 2.79 -12.06
C THR A 46 -2.61 1.76 -13.08
N ILE A 47 -3.66 2.12 -13.80
CA ILE A 47 -4.42 1.33 -14.80
C ILE A 47 -5.33 0.24 -14.19
N LEU A 48 -5.09 -0.22 -12.96
CA LEU A 48 -5.91 -1.25 -12.31
C LEU A 48 -7.01 -0.60 -11.45
N SER A 49 -7.90 0.14 -12.12
CA SER A 49 -8.97 0.93 -11.48
C SER A 49 -9.88 0.12 -10.56
N THR A 50 -10.16 -1.14 -10.91
CA THR A 50 -10.87 -2.07 -10.03
C THR A 50 -10.06 -3.36 -9.97
N PRO A 51 -9.33 -3.61 -8.87
CA PRO A 51 -8.62 -4.86 -8.65
C PRO A 51 -9.53 -6.08 -8.80
N SER A 52 -8.97 -7.20 -9.24
CA SER A 52 -9.68 -8.47 -9.33
C SER A 52 -9.78 -9.18 -7.98
N PRO A 53 -10.67 -10.17 -7.82
CA PRO A 53 -10.63 -11.08 -6.69
C PRO A 53 -9.28 -11.78 -6.52
N ALA A 54 -8.63 -12.17 -7.62
CA ALA A 54 -7.32 -12.82 -7.58
C ALA A 54 -6.24 -11.88 -7.04
N PHE A 55 -6.30 -10.59 -7.39
CA PHE A 55 -5.45 -9.56 -6.81
C PHE A 55 -5.64 -9.48 -5.30
N ALA A 56 -6.88 -9.33 -4.84
CA ALA A 56 -7.17 -9.13 -3.42
C ALA A 56 -6.75 -10.34 -2.59
N GLN A 57 -7.04 -11.54 -3.08
CA GLN A 57 -6.63 -12.78 -2.43
C GLN A 57 -5.10 -12.90 -2.36
N THR A 58 -4.41 -12.69 -3.49
CA THR A 58 -2.94 -12.79 -3.54
C THR A 58 -2.29 -11.76 -2.61
N ALA A 59 -2.77 -10.52 -2.63
CA ALA A 59 -2.26 -9.47 -1.76
C ALA A 59 -2.49 -9.80 -0.28
N ALA A 60 -3.67 -10.35 0.06
CA ALA A 60 -3.98 -10.80 1.41
C ALA A 60 -3.01 -11.91 1.86
N ASP A 61 -2.83 -12.94 1.04
CA ASP A 61 -1.98 -14.09 1.33
C ASP A 61 -0.50 -13.70 1.51
N LEU A 62 0.00 -12.81 0.64
CA LEU A 62 1.41 -12.43 0.64
C LEU A 62 1.76 -11.37 1.68
N PHE A 63 0.90 -10.37 1.90
CA PHE A 63 1.28 -9.15 2.62
C PHE A 63 0.46 -8.89 3.89
N LEU A 64 -0.76 -9.39 4.01
CA LEU A 64 -1.60 -9.15 5.19
C LEU A 64 -1.59 -10.34 6.16
N GLN A 65 -1.68 -11.58 5.67
CA GLN A 65 -1.65 -12.78 6.52
C GLN A 65 -0.38 -12.87 7.38
N PRO A 66 0.83 -12.54 6.89
CA PRO A 66 2.02 -12.50 7.75
C PRO A 66 1.94 -11.48 8.89
N LEU A 67 1.06 -10.48 8.78
CA LEU A 67 0.81 -9.45 9.78
C LEU A 67 -0.36 -9.80 10.72
N GLY A 68 -1.01 -10.94 10.49
CA GLY A 68 -2.08 -11.47 11.34
C GLY A 68 -3.50 -11.33 10.81
N PHE A 69 -3.68 -10.82 9.59
CA PHE A 69 -4.98 -10.82 8.94
C PHE A 69 -5.52 -12.25 8.75
N ASP A 70 -6.77 -12.49 9.15
CA ASP A 70 -7.48 -13.74 8.93
C ASP A 70 -8.87 -13.50 8.33
N GLY A 71 -8.95 -13.52 7.00
CA GLY A 71 -10.21 -13.47 6.26
C GLY A 71 -10.94 -14.82 6.18
N GLY A 72 -10.39 -15.87 6.79
CA GLY A 72 -10.79 -17.27 6.60
C GLY A 72 -10.19 -17.92 5.35
N ASP A 73 -10.26 -19.26 5.30
CA ASP A 73 -9.87 -20.05 4.12
C ASP A 73 -10.76 -19.66 2.91
N ASP A 74 -10.15 -19.39 1.76
CA ASP A 74 -10.84 -18.96 0.52
C ASP A 74 -11.75 -17.74 0.71
N ALA A 75 -11.20 -16.69 1.33
CA ALA A 75 -11.93 -15.47 1.66
C ALA A 75 -12.68 -14.89 0.43
N ALA A 76 -13.98 -14.68 0.60
CA ALA A 76 -14.80 -14.07 -0.44
C ALA A 76 -14.38 -12.60 -0.67
N SER A 77 -14.52 -12.14 -1.91
CA SER A 77 -14.31 -10.73 -2.27
C SER A 77 -15.58 -10.06 -2.78
N CYS A 78 -15.73 -8.77 -2.54
CA CYS A 78 -16.78 -7.94 -3.13
C CYS A 78 -16.26 -6.56 -3.52
N VAL A 79 -16.91 -5.94 -4.51
CA VAL A 79 -16.62 -4.55 -4.91
C VAL A 79 -17.52 -3.61 -4.14
N VAL A 80 -16.92 -2.67 -3.41
CA VAL A 80 -17.65 -1.68 -2.61
C VAL A 80 -18.49 -0.79 -3.54
N GLY A 81 -19.75 -0.57 -3.18
CA GLY A 81 -20.67 0.27 -3.97
C GLY A 81 -21.37 -0.44 -5.14
N ALA A 82 -20.93 -1.64 -5.55
CA ALA A 82 -21.60 -2.43 -6.59
C ALA A 82 -22.82 -3.24 -6.07
N GLY A 83 -23.05 -3.26 -4.76
CA GLY A 83 -24.12 -4.00 -4.11
C GLY A 83 -23.91 -4.12 -2.59
N VAL A 84 -24.53 -5.13 -1.97
CA VAL A 84 -24.17 -5.52 -0.59
C VAL A 84 -22.76 -6.10 -0.62
N CYS A 85 -21.87 -5.54 0.18
CA CYS A 85 -20.48 -5.94 0.26
C CYS A 85 -20.11 -6.16 1.73
N ASP A 86 -20.33 -7.39 2.20
CA ASP A 86 -20.05 -7.88 3.55
C ASP A 86 -18.90 -8.91 3.57
N ALA A 87 -18.17 -9.03 2.46
CA ALA A 87 -17.06 -9.96 2.34
C ALA A 87 -15.79 -9.45 3.07
N PRO A 88 -14.92 -10.36 3.53
CA PRO A 88 -13.59 -10.05 4.08
C PRO A 88 -12.72 -9.18 3.17
N LEU A 89 -12.66 -9.53 1.88
CA LEU A 89 -11.81 -8.85 0.90
C LEU A 89 -12.63 -7.81 0.13
N ARG A 90 -12.47 -6.53 0.49
CA ARG A 90 -13.28 -5.45 -0.06
C ARG A 90 -12.48 -4.65 -1.08
N ILE A 91 -12.85 -4.78 -2.34
CA ILE A 91 -12.19 -4.11 -3.45
C ILE A 91 -12.76 -2.71 -3.59
N LEU A 92 -11.88 -1.70 -3.59
CA LEU A 92 -12.24 -0.32 -3.87
C LEU A 92 -11.93 0.00 -5.32
N SER A 93 -12.96 0.44 -6.05
CA SER A 93 -12.78 1.05 -7.37
C SER A 93 -12.25 2.47 -7.18
N THR A 94 -11.10 2.76 -7.80
CA THR A 94 -10.51 4.11 -7.85
C THR A 94 -10.25 4.48 -9.31
N PRO A 95 -10.00 5.76 -9.63
CA PRO A 95 -9.73 6.12 -11.02
C PRO A 95 -8.49 5.43 -11.60
N ALA A 96 -7.43 5.27 -10.79
CA ALA A 96 -6.17 4.63 -11.19
C ALA A 96 -5.62 5.12 -12.55
N LEU A 97 -5.68 6.42 -12.82
CA LEU A 97 -5.30 6.98 -14.11
C LEU A 97 -3.79 7.09 -14.26
N ILE A 98 -3.33 7.20 -15.51
CA ILE A 98 -1.96 7.64 -15.81
C ILE A 98 -1.71 9.06 -15.27
N GLN A 99 -2.73 9.92 -15.24
CA GLN A 99 -2.69 11.23 -14.61
C GLN A 99 -2.82 11.08 -13.08
N GLN A 100 -1.69 10.76 -12.44
CA GLN A 100 -1.63 10.30 -11.05
C GLN A 100 -2.06 11.35 -10.03
N GLY A 101 -1.86 12.64 -10.28
CA GLY A 101 -2.18 13.73 -9.34
C GLY A 101 -3.62 13.69 -8.86
N HIS A 102 -4.54 14.20 -9.67
CA HIS A 102 -5.97 14.18 -9.34
C HIS A 102 -6.47 12.74 -9.06
N SER A 103 -5.96 11.75 -9.80
CA SER A 103 -6.37 10.34 -9.60
C SER A 103 -6.10 9.84 -8.18
N SER A 104 -4.95 10.19 -7.59
CA SER A 104 -4.59 9.76 -6.23
C SER A 104 -5.44 10.47 -5.18
N PHE A 105 -5.75 11.76 -5.35
CA PHE A 105 -6.64 12.49 -4.44
C PHE A 105 -8.07 11.96 -4.47
N VAL A 106 -8.59 11.64 -5.66
CA VAL A 106 -9.90 11.02 -5.80
C VAL A 106 -9.90 9.60 -5.22
N GLY A 107 -8.83 8.82 -5.43
CA GLY A 107 -8.65 7.52 -4.79
C GLY A 107 -8.62 7.63 -3.26
N ALA A 108 -7.93 8.64 -2.72
CA ALA A 108 -7.88 8.90 -1.29
C ALA A 108 -9.26 9.21 -0.70
N ALA A 109 -10.06 10.04 -1.38
CA ALA A 109 -11.42 10.33 -0.97
C ALA A 109 -12.29 9.07 -0.90
N GLU A 110 -12.13 8.13 -1.83
CA GLU A 110 -12.83 6.83 -1.78
C GLU A 110 -12.38 5.95 -0.61
N ILE A 111 -11.08 5.95 -0.28
CA ILE A 111 -10.55 5.27 0.92
C ILE A 111 -11.14 5.89 2.20
N VAL A 112 -11.06 7.22 2.34
CA VAL A 112 -11.60 7.96 3.49
C VAL A 112 -13.09 7.65 3.68
N ARG A 113 -13.86 7.72 2.58
CA ARG A 113 -15.30 7.39 2.57
C ARG A 113 -15.57 5.95 3.02
N ALA A 114 -14.81 4.99 2.50
CA ALA A 114 -15.00 3.57 2.81
C ALA A 114 -14.63 3.25 4.26
N VAL A 115 -13.53 3.81 4.77
CA VAL A 115 -13.08 3.65 6.15
C VAL A 115 -14.10 4.24 7.12
N HIS A 116 -14.53 5.49 6.93
CA HIS A 116 -15.57 6.10 7.77
C HIS A 116 -16.86 5.31 7.73
N ALA A 117 -17.29 4.81 6.56
CA ALA A 117 -18.48 3.98 6.46
C ALA A 117 -18.35 2.69 7.28
N GLU A 118 -17.19 2.03 7.25
CA GLU A 118 -16.97 0.78 7.97
C GLU A 118 -16.87 0.97 9.48
N LEU A 119 -16.12 1.98 9.94
CA LEU A 119 -16.00 2.30 11.37
C LEU A 119 -17.35 2.73 11.95
N ASN A 120 -18.15 3.51 11.21
CA ASN A 120 -19.49 3.90 11.66
C ASN A 120 -20.48 2.72 11.70
N ALA A 121 -20.35 1.76 10.78
CA ALA A 121 -21.17 0.56 10.77
C ALA A 121 -20.76 -0.43 11.88
N ASN A 122 -19.48 -0.43 12.28
CA ASN A 122 -18.89 -1.40 13.21
C ASN A 122 -17.99 -0.70 14.26
N PRO A 123 -18.56 0.14 15.15
CA PRO A 123 -17.79 1.03 16.03
C PRO A 123 -16.89 0.34 17.07
N ASP A 124 -17.16 -0.93 17.39
CA ASP A 124 -16.40 -1.71 18.39
C ASP A 124 -15.68 -2.92 17.76
N ALA A 125 -15.57 -2.99 16.42
CA ALA A 125 -15.02 -4.15 15.73
C ALA A 125 -13.50 -4.11 15.54
N TYR A 126 -12.88 -2.95 15.78
CA TYR A 126 -11.47 -2.70 15.50
C TYR A 126 -10.76 -2.13 16.73
N ASP A 127 -9.53 -2.55 16.92
CA ASP A 127 -8.60 -2.10 17.95
C ASP A 127 -7.15 -2.36 17.50
N ALA A 128 -6.17 -2.00 18.32
CA ALA A 128 -4.75 -2.17 18.02
C ALA A 128 -4.37 -3.63 17.75
N GLU A 129 -5.09 -4.58 18.36
CA GLU A 129 -4.90 -5.99 18.08
C GLU A 129 -5.63 -6.37 16.78
N HIS A 130 -6.84 -5.89 16.50
CA HIS A 130 -7.67 -6.29 15.35
C HIS A 130 -7.94 -5.09 14.42
N PRO A 131 -6.93 -4.51 13.74
CA PRO A 131 -7.10 -3.29 12.97
C PRO A 131 -7.84 -3.55 11.66
N LEU A 132 -8.56 -2.57 11.13
CA LEU A 132 -9.03 -2.60 9.74
C LEU A 132 -7.82 -2.42 8.81
N PHE A 133 -7.58 -3.40 7.94
CA PHE A 133 -6.48 -3.32 6.98
C PHE A 133 -6.85 -2.49 5.75
N VAL A 134 -5.93 -1.66 5.29
CA VAL A 134 -6.04 -0.93 4.01
C VAL A 134 -4.79 -1.21 3.18
N PHE A 135 -4.95 -1.97 2.10
CA PHE A 135 -3.89 -2.33 1.19
C PHE A 135 -3.86 -1.40 -0.03
N GLY A 136 -2.66 -0.92 -0.39
CA GLY A 136 -2.43 -0.11 -1.58
C GLY A 136 -1.17 -0.49 -2.33
N TRP A 137 -1.23 -0.51 -3.66
CA TRP A 137 -0.05 -0.71 -4.51
C TRP A 137 0.20 0.51 -5.39
N SER A 138 1.45 1.00 -5.45
CA SER A 138 1.86 2.07 -6.38
C SER A 138 1.02 3.33 -6.17
N GLN A 139 0.30 3.82 -7.19
CA GLN A 139 -0.67 4.90 -7.04
C GLN A 139 -1.71 4.65 -5.93
N GLY A 140 -2.11 3.39 -5.68
CA GLY A 140 -2.98 3.04 -4.57
C GLY A 140 -2.34 3.26 -3.20
N ALA A 141 -1.01 3.08 -3.08
CA ALA A 141 -0.25 3.42 -1.88
C ALA A 141 -0.13 4.95 -1.71
N THR A 142 0.04 5.70 -2.81
CA THR A 142 -0.05 7.18 -2.78
C THR A 142 -1.42 7.64 -2.30
N ALA A 143 -2.51 7.08 -2.84
CA ALA A 143 -3.87 7.37 -2.39
C ALA A 143 -4.06 7.01 -0.90
N GLY A 144 -3.54 5.88 -0.45
CA GLY A 144 -3.52 5.49 0.96
C GLY A 144 -2.79 6.50 1.85
N SER A 145 -1.63 6.97 1.43
CA SER A 145 -0.83 7.97 2.14
C SER A 145 -1.56 9.32 2.27
N ILE A 146 -2.24 9.75 1.20
CA ILE A 146 -3.09 10.95 1.22
C ILE A 146 -4.28 10.76 2.17
N ALA A 147 -4.92 9.59 2.13
CA ALA A 147 -6.06 9.25 2.98
C ALA A 147 -5.67 9.19 4.46
N MET A 148 -4.47 8.70 4.81
CA MET A 148 -3.97 8.70 6.18
C MET A 148 -3.96 10.11 6.78
N ALA A 149 -3.44 11.10 6.05
CA ALA A 149 -3.40 12.48 6.55
C ALA A 149 -4.80 13.02 6.83
N GLN A 150 -5.77 12.74 5.94
CA GLN A 150 -7.17 13.13 6.13
C GLN A 150 -7.82 12.40 7.31
N LEU A 151 -7.67 11.09 7.42
CA LEU A 151 -8.27 10.28 8.49
C LEU A 151 -7.75 10.69 9.88
N ALA A 152 -6.45 11.01 9.98
CA ALA A 152 -5.86 11.53 11.22
C ALA A 152 -6.42 12.92 11.56
N HIS A 153 -6.56 13.79 10.56
CA HIS A 153 -7.20 15.10 10.73
C HIS A 153 -8.67 14.97 11.19
N ASP A 154 -9.40 14.00 10.66
CA ASP A 154 -10.78 13.69 11.06
C ASP A 154 -10.89 13.09 12.47
N GLY A 155 -9.76 12.78 13.11
CA GLY A 155 -9.70 12.25 14.47
C GLY A 155 -9.99 10.75 14.57
N VAL A 156 -9.78 9.99 13.48
CA VAL A 156 -9.81 8.53 13.53
C VAL A 156 -8.67 8.06 14.43
N ASP A 157 -8.98 7.17 15.39
CA ASP A 157 -7.99 6.63 16.30
C ASP A 157 -6.98 5.76 15.54
N SER A 158 -5.69 6.02 15.77
CA SER A 158 -4.57 5.38 15.08
C SER A 158 -4.55 3.86 15.27
N ASP A 159 -5.09 3.38 16.38
CA ASP A 159 -5.12 1.97 16.74
C ASP A 159 -6.14 1.18 15.89
N LEU A 160 -7.08 1.85 15.20
CA LEU A 160 -8.14 1.18 14.47
C LEU A 160 -7.70 0.69 13.08
N LEU A 161 -6.61 1.22 12.52
CA LEU A 161 -6.22 1.00 11.13
C LEU A 161 -4.78 0.51 10.99
N HIS A 162 -4.54 -0.38 10.03
CA HIS A 162 -3.20 -0.76 9.59
C HIS A 162 -3.12 -0.66 8.07
N PHE A 163 -2.28 0.24 7.59
CA PHE A 163 -2.01 0.39 6.16
C PHE A 163 -0.89 -0.56 5.72
N VAL A 164 -1.08 -1.22 4.59
CA VAL A 164 -0.08 -2.10 4.00
C VAL A 164 0.17 -1.67 2.56
N PHE A 165 1.40 -1.27 2.27
CA PHE A 165 1.77 -0.76 0.96
C PHE A 165 2.78 -1.66 0.28
N ILE A 166 2.68 -1.73 -1.04
CA ILE A 166 3.69 -2.32 -1.90
C ILE A 166 4.06 -1.30 -2.98
N GLY A 167 5.34 -1.20 -3.33
CA GLY A 167 5.77 -0.31 -4.41
C GLY A 167 5.38 1.17 -4.18
N ASN A 168 5.44 1.66 -2.94
CA ASN A 168 4.96 2.99 -2.56
C ASN A 168 5.83 4.12 -3.15
N PRO A 169 5.27 5.00 -4.02
CA PRO A 169 6.02 6.12 -4.60
C PRO A 169 6.32 7.25 -3.61
N VAL A 170 5.64 7.27 -2.46
CA VAL A 170 5.64 8.37 -1.48
C VAL A 170 5.90 7.86 -0.05
N GLY A 171 6.65 6.78 0.11
CA GLY A 171 7.20 6.34 1.40
C GLY A 171 7.95 7.46 2.15
N ALA A 172 8.22 7.27 3.45
CA ALA A 172 8.75 8.33 4.31
C ALA A 172 10.08 8.95 3.82
N ASP A 173 10.97 8.11 3.28
CA ASP A 173 12.26 8.55 2.74
C ASP A 173 12.23 8.84 1.23
N THR A 174 11.13 8.49 0.56
CA THR A 174 10.89 8.81 -0.85
C THR A 174 10.02 10.05 -0.91
N ALA A 175 10.62 11.24 -0.79
CA ALA A 175 9.92 12.43 -1.26
C ALA A 175 9.60 12.19 -2.74
N SER A 176 8.32 12.28 -3.15
CA SER A 176 7.94 12.17 -4.57
C SER A 176 8.92 13.06 -5.35
N PRO A 177 9.91 12.49 -6.05
CA PRO A 177 10.70 13.29 -6.93
C PRO A 177 9.72 13.81 -7.97
N ASP A 178 10.00 14.96 -8.57
CA ASP A 178 9.41 15.29 -9.87
C ASP A 178 9.64 14.05 -10.76
N MET A 179 8.60 13.20 -10.96
CA MET A 179 8.68 11.81 -11.46
C MET A 179 9.07 11.73 -12.96
N GLY A 180 9.89 12.68 -13.42
CA GLY A 180 10.38 12.81 -14.79
C GLY A 180 9.34 13.48 -15.69
N GLY A 181 9.52 14.74 -16.09
CA GLY A 181 10.59 15.64 -15.73
C GLY A 181 10.41 17.02 -16.34
N GLY A 182 11.30 17.93 -15.94
CA GLY A 182 11.39 19.34 -16.38
C GLY A 182 11.62 19.59 -17.88
N SER A 183 11.03 18.79 -18.76
CA SER A 183 11.00 19.00 -20.22
C SER A 183 9.74 18.46 -20.90
N SER A 184 8.82 17.79 -20.19
CA SER A 184 7.48 17.44 -20.70
C SER A 184 6.41 18.28 -19.99
N PRO A 185 5.37 18.78 -20.68
CA PRO A 185 4.18 19.24 -19.99
C PRO A 185 3.71 18.09 -19.10
N ASP A 186 3.50 18.33 -17.80
CA ASP A 186 3.25 17.34 -16.74
C ASP A 186 2.14 16.35 -17.11
N PHE A 187 2.50 15.32 -17.88
CA PHE A 187 1.56 14.38 -18.50
C PHE A 187 0.96 13.42 -17.46
N PHE A 188 1.71 13.18 -16.39
CA PHE A 188 1.30 12.38 -15.25
C PHE A 188 0.60 13.22 -14.17
N ASP A 189 0.46 14.53 -14.35
CA ASP A 189 -0.18 15.44 -13.40
C ASP A 189 0.44 15.35 -11.99
N THR A 190 1.74 15.10 -11.93
CA THR A 190 2.49 14.80 -10.70
C THR A 190 2.79 16.04 -9.86
N ALA A 191 2.64 17.25 -10.41
CA ALA A 191 2.84 18.49 -9.66
C ALA A 191 1.93 18.58 -8.43
N LEU A 192 0.73 18.00 -8.48
CA LEU A 192 -0.19 17.93 -7.33
C LEU A 192 0.29 17.02 -6.20
N LEU A 193 1.18 16.07 -6.49
CA LEU A 193 1.73 15.14 -5.51
C LEU A 193 3.00 15.68 -4.82
N ASN A 194 3.43 16.88 -5.20
CA ASN A 194 4.63 17.48 -4.63
C ASN A 194 4.46 17.71 -3.12
N GLY A 195 5.35 17.11 -2.33
CA GLY A 195 5.32 17.17 -0.87
C GLY A 195 4.40 16.14 -0.21
N VAL A 196 3.70 15.30 -0.98
CA VAL A 196 3.01 14.13 -0.43
C VAL A 196 4.07 13.14 0.06
N GLN A 197 3.93 12.72 1.31
CA GLN A 197 4.70 11.65 1.94
C GLN A 197 3.77 10.83 2.82
N THR A 198 4.10 9.56 3.00
CA THR A 198 3.43 8.65 3.93
C THR A 198 3.65 9.17 5.34
N PRO A 199 2.58 9.55 6.08
CA PRO A 199 2.74 10.02 7.45
C PRO A 199 3.33 8.92 8.34
N ASN A 200 4.40 9.23 9.07
CA ASN A 200 5.06 8.28 9.97
C ASN A 200 4.60 8.41 11.43
N ASP A 201 3.59 9.22 11.71
CA ASP A 201 3.05 9.51 13.04
C ASP A 201 1.52 9.42 13.13
N ALA A 202 0.86 8.93 12.07
CA ALA A 202 -0.61 8.90 11.97
C ALA A 202 -1.23 7.51 12.24
N PHE A 203 -0.77 6.47 11.53
CA PHE A 203 -1.28 5.11 11.60
C PHE A 203 -0.14 4.10 11.46
N ALA A 204 -0.36 2.86 11.90
CA ALA A 204 0.58 1.78 11.62
C ALA A 204 0.66 1.55 10.11
N VAL A 205 1.89 1.47 9.58
CA VAL A 205 2.15 1.16 8.17
C VAL A 205 3.16 0.03 8.06
N THR A 206 2.91 -0.92 7.16
CA THR A 206 3.93 -1.83 6.66
C THR A 206 4.15 -1.55 5.17
N ASP A 207 5.35 -1.11 4.79
CA ASP A 207 5.67 -0.73 3.40
C ASP A 207 6.69 -1.71 2.80
N TYR A 208 6.29 -2.48 1.80
CA TYR A 208 7.14 -3.48 1.17
C TYR A 208 7.76 -2.95 -0.12
N THR A 209 9.06 -3.13 -0.26
CA THR A 209 9.82 -2.78 -1.45
C THR A 209 10.56 -4.00 -2.02
N ILE A 210 10.78 -3.99 -3.33
CA ILE A 210 11.65 -4.96 -4.01
C ILE A 210 12.86 -4.21 -4.59
N PRO A 211 14.08 -4.75 -4.49
CA PRO A 211 15.27 -4.13 -5.03
C PRO A 211 15.17 -3.93 -6.53
N GLY A 212 15.52 -2.73 -6.98
CA GLY A 212 15.49 -2.33 -8.39
C GLY A 212 14.18 -1.72 -8.83
N ASP A 213 13.12 -1.73 -8.00
CA ASP A 213 11.88 -1.01 -8.26
C ASP A 213 12.13 0.52 -8.25
N PRO A 214 12.04 1.20 -9.41
CA PRO A 214 12.35 2.63 -9.51
C PRO A 214 11.22 3.51 -8.95
N VAL A 215 10.07 2.93 -8.62
CA VAL A 215 8.96 3.66 -7.98
C VAL A 215 9.30 3.96 -6.52
N THR A 216 9.92 2.98 -5.83
CA THR A 216 10.31 3.09 -4.42
C THR A 216 11.77 3.54 -4.25
N ASP A 217 12.61 3.37 -5.27
CA ASP A 217 14.01 3.81 -5.24
C ASP A 217 14.31 4.75 -6.42
N PRO A 218 14.30 6.08 -6.20
CA PRO A 218 14.60 7.05 -7.26
C PRO A 218 16.07 6.99 -7.72
N THR A 219 16.94 6.26 -7.02
CA THR A 219 18.33 6.02 -7.41
C THR A 219 18.50 4.74 -8.24
N SER A 220 17.43 3.95 -8.41
CA SER A 220 17.45 2.74 -9.22
C SER A 220 17.86 3.05 -10.66
N THR A 221 18.79 2.24 -11.17
CA THR A 221 19.24 2.31 -12.56
C THR A 221 18.56 1.28 -13.45
N SER A 222 17.45 0.66 -13.00
CA SER A 222 16.77 -0.37 -13.78
C SER A 222 16.03 0.22 -14.97
N GLU A 223 16.51 -0.07 -16.19
CA GLU A 223 15.91 0.40 -17.44
C GLU A 223 14.49 -0.15 -17.67
N LEU A 224 14.15 -1.31 -17.08
CA LEU A 224 12.85 -1.95 -17.19
C LEU A 224 12.06 -1.93 -15.86
N GLY A 225 12.55 -1.19 -14.86
CA GLY A 225 12.05 -1.16 -13.50
C GLY A 225 10.52 -1.11 -13.34
N LEU A 226 9.87 -0.21 -14.09
CA LEU A 226 8.41 -0.03 -14.04
C LEU A 226 7.61 -1.22 -14.61
N PHE A 227 8.19 -1.97 -15.55
CA PHE A 227 7.54 -3.09 -16.23
C PHE A 227 7.97 -4.45 -15.69
N TYR A 228 9.15 -4.53 -15.10
CA TYR A 228 9.73 -5.75 -14.58
C TYR A 228 9.65 -5.76 -13.05
N GLU A 229 10.54 -5.08 -12.35
CA GLU A 229 10.66 -5.12 -10.89
C GLU A 229 9.37 -4.71 -10.17
N HIS A 230 8.79 -3.57 -10.59
CA HIS A 230 7.56 -3.03 -10.00
C HIS A 230 6.35 -3.95 -10.18
N MET A 231 6.38 -4.86 -11.16
CA MET A 231 5.29 -5.81 -11.44
C MET A 231 5.41 -7.13 -10.68
N MET A 232 6.53 -7.38 -9.98
CA MET A 232 6.82 -8.70 -9.41
C MET A 232 6.06 -9.01 -8.12
N TYR A 233 5.59 -8.00 -7.38
CA TYR A 233 5.06 -8.17 -6.01
C TYR A 233 4.03 -9.29 -5.89
N LEU A 234 3.03 -9.33 -6.78
CA LEU A 234 1.97 -10.36 -6.74
C LEU A 234 2.44 -11.75 -7.20
N GLY A 235 3.62 -11.86 -7.79
CA GLY A 235 4.19 -13.13 -8.22
C GLY A 235 5.18 -13.74 -7.23
N LEU A 236 5.43 -13.05 -6.11
CA LEU A 236 6.26 -13.55 -5.04
C LEU A 236 5.62 -14.77 -4.35
N THR A 237 6.44 -15.54 -3.64
CA THR A 237 5.98 -16.58 -2.71
C THR A 237 6.03 -16.08 -1.27
N PRO A 238 5.30 -16.71 -0.33
CA PRO A 238 5.39 -16.37 1.09
C PRO A 238 6.83 -16.42 1.64
N ASP A 239 7.62 -17.42 1.24
CA ASP A 239 9.03 -17.54 1.65
C ASP A 239 9.88 -16.38 1.12
N GLN A 240 9.57 -15.85 -0.07
CA GLN A 240 10.27 -14.71 -0.64
C GLN A 240 9.92 -13.42 0.10
N VAL A 241 8.64 -13.19 0.41
CA VAL A 241 8.21 -12.03 1.22
C VAL A 241 8.81 -12.11 2.63
N ALA A 242 8.89 -13.29 3.22
CA ALA A 242 9.49 -13.50 4.54
C ALA A 242 11.02 -13.29 4.57
N ASN A 243 11.69 -13.33 3.41
CA ASN A 243 13.13 -13.10 3.30
C ASN A 243 13.41 -11.62 3.05
N HIS A 244 13.40 -10.81 4.11
CA HIS A 244 13.56 -9.35 4.02
C HIS A 244 14.48 -8.79 5.11
N VAL A 245 14.83 -7.52 4.95
CA VAL A 245 15.33 -6.67 6.03
C VAL A 245 14.20 -5.73 6.45
N ALA A 246 13.96 -5.61 7.76
CA ALA A 246 12.97 -4.70 8.30
C ALA A 246 13.65 -3.52 8.98
N THR A 247 13.21 -2.31 8.69
CA THR A 247 13.55 -1.09 9.43
C THR A 247 12.29 -0.36 9.88
N SER A 248 12.44 0.65 10.72
CA SER A 248 11.29 1.41 11.21
C SER A 248 11.60 2.89 11.24
N ASP A 249 10.66 3.69 10.74
CA ASP A 249 10.62 5.14 10.88
C ASP A 249 9.25 5.55 11.46
N GLY A 250 9.24 6.01 12.71
CA GLY A 250 8.01 6.29 13.43
C GLY A 250 7.08 5.06 13.50
N MET A 251 5.89 5.19 12.94
CA MET A 251 4.85 4.15 12.82
C MET A 251 4.95 3.35 11.52
N ILE A 252 5.93 3.63 10.66
CA ILE A 252 6.19 2.87 9.43
C ILE A 252 7.19 1.76 9.73
N THR A 253 6.87 0.56 9.27
CA THR A 253 7.80 -0.57 9.18
C THR A 253 8.12 -0.82 7.71
N ASP A 254 9.32 -0.42 7.30
CA ASP A 254 9.81 -0.66 5.95
C ASP A 254 10.36 -2.08 5.82
N ILE A 255 9.88 -2.80 4.82
CA ILE A 255 10.22 -4.18 4.52
C ILE A 255 10.94 -4.25 3.16
N ASP A 256 12.26 -4.34 3.21
CA ASP A 256 13.11 -4.51 2.02
C ASP A 256 13.24 -6.00 1.68
N ILE A 257 12.44 -6.47 0.72
CA ILE A 257 12.46 -7.87 0.27
C ILE A 257 13.81 -8.18 -0.38
N SER A 258 14.46 -9.28 0.01
CA SER A 258 15.73 -9.68 -0.57
C SER A 258 15.56 -10.01 -2.06
N GLY A 259 16.46 -9.52 -2.91
CA GLY A 259 16.47 -9.85 -4.35
C GLY A 259 16.97 -11.26 -4.69
N ASP A 260 17.25 -12.10 -3.68
CA ASP A 260 17.76 -13.47 -3.82
C ASP A 260 16.63 -14.46 -4.14
N PHE A 261 16.02 -14.29 -5.32
CA PHE A 261 15.00 -15.20 -5.85
C PHE A 261 14.98 -15.21 -7.38
N ASP A 262 14.21 -16.14 -7.96
CA ASP A 262 13.92 -16.16 -9.40
C ASP A 262 12.99 -15.00 -9.77
N GLN A 263 13.58 -13.83 -10.06
CA GLN A 263 12.86 -12.61 -10.41
C GLN A 263 12.02 -12.78 -11.69
N PHE A 264 12.50 -13.55 -12.66
CA PHE A 264 11.73 -13.77 -13.90
C PHE A 264 10.52 -14.67 -13.63
N GLY A 265 10.70 -15.69 -12.79
CA GLY A 265 9.60 -16.51 -12.28
C GLY A 265 8.55 -15.68 -11.53
N ALA A 266 8.99 -14.81 -10.61
CA ALA A 266 8.10 -13.90 -9.89
C ALA A 266 7.35 -12.97 -10.87
N TRP A 267 8.05 -12.33 -11.79
CA TRP A 267 7.42 -11.49 -12.82
C TRP A 267 6.38 -12.26 -13.64
N LEU A 268 6.66 -13.49 -14.08
CA LEU A 268 5.70 -14.32 -14.81
C LEU A 268 4.49 -14.72 -13.97
N ASN A 269 4.69 -15.04 -12.69
CA ASN A 269 3.63 -15.46 -11.78
C ASN A 269 2.69 -14.31 -11.39
N ALA A 270 3.16 -13.07 -11.41
CA ALA A 270 2.34 -11.92 -11.09
C ALA A 270 1.13 -11.77 -12.04
N TRP A 271 1.31 -12.13 -13.32
CA TRP A 271 0.27 -12.00 -14.35
C TRP A 271 -1.06 -12.68 -14.00
N PRO A 272 -1.09 -14.00 -13.73
CA PRO A 272 -2.31 -14.69 -13.31
C PRO A 272 -2.78 -14.33 -11.89
N HIS A 273 -1.97 -13.66 -11.08
CA HIS A 273 -2.26 -13.32 -9.68
C HIS A 273 -2.89 -11.92 -9.49
N GLY A 274 -3.43 -11.33 -10.56
CA GLY A 274 -4.14 -10.05 -10.46
C GLY A 274 -3.84 -9.06 -11.57
N LEU A 275 -2.75 -9.21 -12.35
CA LEU A 275 -2.44 -8.20 -13.38
C LEU A 275 -3.31 -8.34 -14.62
N VAL A 276 -3.59 -9.57 -15.06
CA VAL A 276 -4.35 -9.79 -16.30
C VAL A 276 -5.83 -9.48 -16.16
N ASP A 277 -6.39 -9.72 -14.98
CA ASP A 277 -7.84 -9.70 -14.73
C ASP A 277 -8.33 -8.45 -13.99
N SER A 278 -7.43 -7.53 -13.61
CA SER A 278 -7.77 -6.25 -12.95
C SER A 278 -8.05 -5.09 -13.93
N GLY A 279 -8.76 -5.36 -15.04
CA GLY A 279 -9.34 -4.30 -15.87
C GLY A 279 -8.34 -3.44 -16.65
N TRP A 280 -7.19 -3.97 -17.05
CA TRP A 280 -6.11 -3.19 -17.70
C TRP A 280 -6.56 -2.30 -18.87
N TRP A 281 -7.45 -2.82 -19.73
CA TRP A 281 -7.97 -2.08 -20.88
C TRP A 281 -8.90 -0.93 -20.49
N GLU A 282 -9.62 -1.10 -19.40
CA GLU A 282 -10.54 -0.11 -18.85
C GLU A 282 -9.77 1.07 -18.28
N GLY A 283 -8.73 0.84 -17.47
CA GLY A 283 -7.90 1.93 -16.93
C GLY A 283 -7.13 2.71 -17.99
N LEU A 284 -6.66 2.03 -19.06
CA LEU A 284 -6.06 2.72 -20.22
C LEU A 284 -7.08 3.59 -20.95
N PHE A 285 -8.31 3.10 -21.12
CA PHE A 285 -9.38 3.87 -21.74
C PHE A 285 -9.80 5.06 -20.87
N TYR A 286 -9.94 4.87 -19.56
CA TYR A 286 -10.22 5.94 -18.60
C TYR A 286 -9.13 7.01 -18.61
N SER A 287 -7.86 6.62 -18.65
CA SER A 287 -6.74 7.57 -18.80
C SER A 287 -6.82 8.38 -20.10
N ALA A 288 -7.23 7.76 -21.20
CA ALA A 288 -7.41 8.46 -22.47
C ALA A 288 -8.59 9.46 -22.43
N VAL A 289 -9.71 9.08 -21.79
CA VAL A 289 -10.87 9.98 -21.63
C VAL A 289 -10.52 11.12 -20.67
N ALA A 290 -9.89 10.83 -19.53
CA ALA A 290 -9.44 11.82 -18.56
C ALA A 290 -8.50 12.85 -19.18
N PHE A 291 -7.57 12.42 -20.04
CA PHE A 291 -6.71 13.31 -20.81
C PHE A 291 -7.51 14.30 -21.66
N VAL A 292 -8.59 13.85 -22.32
CA VAL A 292 -9.48 14.73 -23.11
C VAL A 292 -10.17 15.75 -22.21
N TYR A 293 -10.74 15.32 -21.07
CA TYR A 293 -11.39 16.22 -20.12
C TYR A 293 -10.41 17.26 -19.53
N SER A 294 -9.22 16.82 -19.15
CA SER A 294 -8.13 17.68 -18.65
C SER A 294 -7.73 18.73 -19.70
N ALA A 295 -7.59 18.34 -20.97
CA ALA A 295 -7.26 19.26 -22.06
C ALA A 295 -8.30 20.38 -22.27
N PHE A 296 -9.53 20.21 -21.79
CA PHE A 296 -10.59 21.21 -21.82
C PHE A 296 -10.83 21.89 -20.45
N GLY A 297 -10.00 21.62 -19.44
CA GLY A 297 -10.12 22.21 -18.11
C GLY A 297 -11.35 21.72 -17.33
N ASN A 298 -11.83 20.51 -17.59
CA ASN A 298 -13.04 19.95 -16.96
C ASN A 298 -12.77 18.59 -16.31
N ILE A 299 -11.62 18.41 -15.65
CA ILE A 299 -11.27 17.11 -15.06
C ILE A 299 -12.27 16.66 -13.98
N GLU A 300 -12.89 17.60 -13.27
CA GLU A 300 -13.98 17.34 -12.31
C GLU A 300 -15.16 16.64 -12.98
N GLY A 301 -15.57 17.09 -14.17
CA GLY A 301 -16.62 16.47 -14.95
C GLY A 301 -16.29 15.04 -15.39
N PHE A 302 -15.01 14.66 -15.49
CA PHE A 302 -14.64 13.26 -15.70
C PHE A 302 -14.92 12.42 -14.44
N PHE A 303 -14.48 12.87 -13.27
CA PHE A 303 -14.70 12.10 -12.04
C PHE A 303 -16.19 12.02 -11.67
N GLY A 304 -16.90 13.14 -11.75
CA GLY A 304 -18.33 13.22 -11.44
C GLY A 304 -19.21 12.58 -12.51
N ASP A 305 -19.23 13.13 -13.73
CA ASP A 305 -20.22 12.73 -14.74
C ASP A 305 -19.89 11.39 -15.40
N TRP A 306 -18.60 11.05 -15.53
CA TRP A 306 -18.17 9.83 -16.22
C TRP A 306 -17.97 8.65 -15.28
N LEU A 307 -17.21 8.82 -14.18
CA LEU A 307 -16.96 7.75 -13.22
C LEU A 307 -18.04 7.64 -12.14
N GLY A 308 -18.93 8.64 -12.01
CA GLY A 308 -20.00 8.62 -11.00
C GLY A 308 -19.50 8.82 -9.58
N ILE A 309 -18.28 9.33 -9.40
CA ILE A 309 -17.68 9.55 -8.09
C ILE A 309 -18.24 10.86 -7.50
N PRO A 310 -18.81 10.83 -6.28
CA PRO A 310 -19.37 12.03 -5.67
C PRO A 310 -18.26 13.04 -5.35
N TRP A 311 -18.29 14.19 -6.02
CA TRP A 311 -17.24 15.20 -5.93
C TRP A 311 -17.09 15.80 -4.52
N SER A 312 -18.15 15.83 -3.71
CA SER A 312 -18.10 16.44 -2.37
C SER A 312 -17.04 15.83 -1.44
N GLY A 313 -16.82 14.51 -1.50
CA GLY A 313 -15.76 13.88 -0.69
C GLY A 313 -14.35 14.16 -1.24
N VAL A 314 -14.25 14.39 -2.55
CA VAL A 314 -13.01 14.80 -3.20
C VAL A 314 -12.69 16.25 -2.84
N GLU A 315 -13.69 17.14 -2.81
CA GLU A 315 -13.55 18.54 -2.37
C GLU A 315 -13.02 18.60 -0.93
N ASP A 316 -13.61 17.83 0.00
CA ASP A 316 -13.14 17.78 1.40
C ASP A 316 -11.66 17.38 1.49
N THR A 317 -11.25 16.38 0.70
CA THR A 317 -9.86 15.92 0.64
C THR A 317 -8.95 16.99 0.03
N LEU A 318 -9.37 17.61 -1.07
CA LEU A 318 -8.59 18.67 -1.73
C LEU A 318 -8.48 19.92 -0.87
N ASP A 319 -9.53 20.33 -0.17
CA ASP A 319 -9.55 21.51 0.71
C ASP A 319 -8.60 21.35 1.90
N PHE A 320 -8.42 20.12 2.41
CA PHE A 320 -7.44 19.82 3.45
C PHE A 320 -5.99 20.01 2.94
N TRP A 321 -5.68 19.52 1.74
CA TRP A 321 -4.34 19.60 1.16
C TRP A 321 -4.02 20.94 0.50
N PHE A 322 -5.02 21.63 -0.02
CA PHE A 322 -4.92 22.90 -0.74
C PHE A 322 -5.94 23.91 -0.19
N PRO A 323 -5.79 24.35 1.07
CA PRO A 323 -6.75 25.25 1.68
C PRO A 323 -6.85 26.55 0.88
N PRO A 324 -8.06 27.09 0.65
CA PRO A 324 -8.23 28.35 -0.05
C PRO A 324 -7.45 29.46 0.67
N GLU A 325 -6.68 30.25 -0.08
CA GLU A 325 -5.93 31.38 0.48
C GLU A 325 -6.87 32.33 1.24
N VAL A 326 -6.57 32.56 2.52
CA VAL A 326 -7.35 33.43 3.43
C VAL A 326 -6.97 34.90 3.26
#